data_AF-A0A352NYI2-F1
#
_entry.id   AF-A0A352NYI2-F1
#
_cell.length_a   1.000
_cell.length_b   1.000
_cell.length_c   1.000
_cell.angle_alpha   90.00
_cell.angle_beta   90.00
_cell.angle_gamma   90.00
#
_symmetry.space_group_name_H-M   'P 1'
#
loop_
_entity.id
_entity.type
_entity.pdbx_description
1 polymer ?
#
loop_
_entity_poly.entity_id
_entity_poly.type
_entity_poly.pdbx_seq_one_letter_code
_entity_poly.pdbx_strand_id
1 'polypeptide(L)'
;LDGPQLADTKKLLSRIKSSLKNREFGYKTLINCLFIQFMVYINRWFLDQKNLREFSDIKCDENIGSILNYINKNLSSDLSIDSISSRFYMSKYYLMHKFKEQTGYTIHNYIIQKRLIMSNLLIKKGRSITDACMESGFNDYSNFSRAFKKIFMLSPKEYYKKNFMR
;
A
#
# COMPACT_ATOMS: atom_id res chain seq x y z
N LEU A 1 23.96 0.43 2.27
CA LEU A 1 24.15 0.62 0.82
C LEU A 1 25.50 1.29 0.69
N ASP A 2 26.57 0.53 0.50
CA ASP A 2 27.91 1.08 0.36
C ASP A 2 28.50 0.62 -0.96
N GLY A 3 29.08 1.55 -1.72
CA GLY A 3 29.70 1.32 -3.03
C GLY A 3 29.06 2.02 -4.24
N PRO A 4 29.68 1.91 -5.43
CA PRO A 4 29.30 2.60 -6.68
C PRO A 4 27.82 2.42 -7.10
N GLN A 5 27.23 1.28 -6.74
CA GLN A 5 25.86 0.89 -7.10
C GLN A 5 24.79 1.78 -6.42
N LEU A 6 25.09 2.38 -5.25
CA LEU A 6 24.19 3.33 -4.60
C LEU A 6 24.10 4.66 -5.36
N ALA A 7 25.21 5.11 -5.93
CA ALA A 7 25.26 6.35 -6.69
C ALA A 7 24.43 6.21 -7.99
N ASP A 8 24.58 5.07 -8.67
CA ASP A 8 23.87 4.78 -9.91
C ASP A 8 22.36 4.60 -9.70
N THR A 9 21.94 3.91 -8.64
CA THR A 9 20.51 3.76 -8.29
C THR A 9 19.87 5.09 -7.93
N LYS A 10 20.56 5.98 -7.18
CA LYS A 10 20.09 7.34 -6.92
C LYS A 10 19.96 8.17 -8.18
N LYS A 11 20.90 8.04 -9.12
CA LYS A 11 20.87 8.72 -10.43
C LYS A 11 19.72 8.22 -11.32
N LEU A 12 19.41 6.93 -11.28
CA LEU A 12 18.22 6.40 -11.96
C LEU A 12 16.93 6.96 -11.37
N LEU A 13 16.84 7.01 -10.05
CA LEU A 13 15.66 7.52 -9.36
C LEU A 13 15.44 9.02 -9.63
N SER A 14 16.50 9.81 -9.74
CA SER A 14 16.40 11.23 -10.13
C SER A 14 15.94 11.40 -11.59
N ARG A 15 16.42 10.55 -12.51
CA ARG A 15 15.98 10.53 -13.91
C ARG A 15 14.52 10.12 -14.07
N ILE A 16 14.06 9.10 -13.34
CA ILE A 16 12.64 8.71 -13.30
C ILE A 16 11.78 9.88 -12.83
N LYS A 17 12.17 10.55 -11.74
CA LYS A 17 11.46 11.73 -11.21
C LYS A 17 11.42 12.89 -12.21
N SER A 18 12.51 13.14 -12.93
CA SER A 18 12.56 14.20 -13.95
C SER A 18 11.65 13.89 -15.15
N SER A 19 11.69 12.65 -15.66
CA SER A 19 10.85 12.22 -16.78
C SER A 19 9.36 12.17 -16.43
N LEU A 20 9.01 11.96 -15.15
CA LEU A 20 7.62 12.10 -14.68
C LEU A 20 7.11 13.55 -14.68
N LYS A 21 8.00 14.54 -14.58
CA LYS A 21 7.66 15.97 -14.65
C LYS A 21 7.57 16.45 -16.10
N ASN A 22 8.54 16.06 -16.93
CA ASN A 22 8.60 16.46 -18.33
C ASN A 22 7.94 15.37 -19.20
N ARG A 23 6.65 15.53 -19.49
CA ARG A 23 5.85 14.60 -20.30
C ARG A 23 6.13 14.72 -21.81
N GLU A 24 7.41 14.77 -22.16
CA GLU A 24 7.86 14.82 -23.54
C GLU A 24 7.50 13.53 -24.29
N PHE A 25 7.57 13.55 -25.62
CA PHE A 25 7.29 12.37 -26.43
C PHE A 25 8.14 11.17 -25.95
N GLY A 26 7.51 10.01 -25.76
CA GLY A 26 8.18 8.80 -25.30
C GLY A 26 8.45 8.70 -23.79
N TYR A 27 8.03 9.69 -22.97
CA TYR A 27 8.31 9.70 -21.52
C TYR A 27 7.82 8.42 -20.81
N LYS A 28 6.66 7.88 -21.17
CA LYS A 28 6.12 6.63 -20.58
C LYS A 28 7.06 5.44 -20.83
N THR A 29 7.55 5.31 -22.06
CA THR A 29 8.49 4.24 -22.45
C THR A 29 9.81 4.42 -21.73
N LEU A 30 10.33 5.65 -21.67
CA LEU A 30 11.56 5.97 -20.95
C LEU A 30 11.44 5.63 -19.45
N ILE A 31 10.33 5.99 -18.80
CA ILE A 31 10.07 5.64 -17.40
C ILE A 31 10.09 4.12 -17.20
N ASN A 32 9.44 3.37 -18.08
CA ASN A 32 9.43 1.91 -18.00
C ASN A 32 10.85 1.33 -18.13
N CYS A 33 11.65 1.80 -19.10
CA CYS A 33 13.04 1.37 -19.26
C CYS A 33 13.89 1.67 -18.01
N LEU A 34 13.79 2.89 -17.47
CA LEU A 34 14.53 3.30 -16.28
C LEU A 34 14.09 2.50 -15.04
N PHE A 35 12.81 2.18 -14.93
CA PHE A 35 12.27 1.37 -13.85
C PHE A 35 12.75 -0.08 -13.94
N ILE A 36 12.75 -0.68 -15.14
CA ILE A 36 13.30 -2.02 -15.36
C ILE A 36 14.78 -2.04 -14.99
N GLN A 37 15.56 -1.04 -15.42
CA GLN A 37 16.98 -0.93 -15.07
C GLN A 37 17.18 -0.83 -13.55
N PHE A 38 16.38 -0.02 -12.88
CA PHE A 38 16.39 0.09 -11.41
C PHE A 38 16.08 -1.25 -10.74
N MET A 39 15.07 -1.98 -11.21
CA MET A 39 14.72 -3.31 -10.70
C MET A 39 15.83 -4.34 -10.90
N VAL A 40 16.51 -4.32 -12.05
CA VAL A 40 17.67 -5.18 -12.30
C VAL A 40 18.79 -4.89 -11.31
N TYR A 41 19.04 -3.63 -10.96
CA TYR A 41 20.08 -3.27 -10.00
C TYR A 41 19.73 -3.70 -8.58
N ILE A 42 18.47 -3.52 -8.16
CA ILE A 42 17.99 -4.05 -6.87
C ILE A 42 18.15 -5.56 -6.82
N ASN A 43 17.67 -6.26 -7.86
CA ASN A 43 17.72 -7.71 -7.90
C ASN A 43 19.17 -8.18 -7.80
N ARG A 44 20.06 -7.70 -8.68
CA ARG A 44 21.48 -8.05 -8.66
C ARG A 44 22.14 -7.78 -7.31
N TRP A 45 21.86 -6.63 -6.70
CA TRP A 45 22.38 -6.31 -5.37
C TRP A 45 21.90 -7.29 -4.30
N PHE A 46 20.64 -7.69 -4.36
CA PHE A 46 20.11 -8.70 -3.43
C PHE A 46 20.76 -10.07 -3.68
N LEU A 47 20.95 -10.48 -4.94
CA LEU A 47 21.61 -11.76 -5.28
C LEU A 47 23.05 -11.82 -4.79
N ASP A 48 23.74 -10.68 -4.79
CA ASP A 48 25.13 -10.56 -4.33
C ASP A 48 25.25 -10.64 -2.80
N GLN A 49 24.17 -10.35 -2.05
CA GLN A 49 24.15 -10.37 -0.58
C GLN A 49 23.70 -11.69 0.06
N LYS A 50 22.98 -12.57 -0.67
CA LYS A 50 22.57 -13.90 -0.17
C LYS A 50 22.35 -14.91 -1.32
N ASN A 51 22.79 -16.15 -1.10
CA ASN A 51 22.48 -17.34 -1.91
C ASN A 51 21.00 -17.33 -2.37
N LEU A 52 20.80 -17.25 -3.69
CA LEU A 52 19.55 -17.27 -4.47
C LEU A 52 18.51 -18.37 -4.14
N ARG A 53 18.75 -19.24 -3.16
CA ARG A 53 17.81 -20.31 -2.78
C ARG A 53 16.57 -19.80 -2.03
N GLU A 54 16.57 -18.56 -1.51
CA GLU A 54 15.39 -18.01 -0.80
C GLU A 54 14.34 -17.33 -1.73
N PHE A 55 14.68 -16.95 -2.99
CA PHE A 55 13.69 -16.31 -3.89
C PHE A 55 12.79 -17.26 -4.64
N SER A 56 13.23 -18.52 -4.84
CA SER A 56 12.35 -19.58 -5.34
C SER A 56 11.23 -19.91 -4.36
N ASP A 57 11.34 -19.45 -3.11
CA ASP A 57 10.36 -19.63 -2.04
C ASP A 57 9.61 -18.34 -1.66
N ILE A 58 9.46 -17.37 -2.58
CA ILE A 58 8.31 -16.45 -2.47
C ILE A 58 7.04 -17.25 -2.76
N LYS A 59 6.70 -18.16 -1.84
CA LYS A 59 5.38 -18.76 -1.74
C LYS A 59 4.46 -17.66 -1.26
N CYS A 60 3.95 -16.86 -2.20
CA CYS A 60 2.68 -16.19 -1.99
C CYS A 60 1.67 -17.27 -1.69
N ASP A 61 1.33 -17.48 -0.41
CA ASP A 61 0.25 -18.39 -0.05
C ASP A 61 -1.01 -17.91 -0.77
N GLU A 62 -1.50 -18.70 -1.74
CA GLU A 62 -2.63 -18.34 -2.58
C GLU A 62 -3.88 -18.00 -1.75
N ASN A 63 -3.99 -18.59 -0.55
CA ASN A 63 -5.06 -18.27 0.38
C ASN A 63 -4.93 -16.86 0.95
N ILE A 64 -3.72 -16.45 1.38
CA ILE A 64 -3.49 -15.08 1.85
C ILE A 64 -3.67 -14.07 0.71
N GLY A 65 -3.20 -14.39 -0.49
CA GLY A 65 -3.47 -13.59 -1.69
C GLY A 65 -4.96 -13.37 -1.93
N SER A 66 -5.75 -14.44 -1.81
CA SER A 66 -7.21 -14.41 -1.95
C SER A 66 -7.90 -13.58 -0.85
N ILE A 67 -7.45 -13.71 0.40
CA ILE A 67 -7.93 -12.90 1.54
C ILE A 67 -7.63 -11.41 1.32
N LEU A 68 -6.41 -11.07 0.89
CA LEU A 68 -6.03 -9.69 0.58
C LEU A 68 -6.91 -9.11 -0.53
N ASN A 69 -7.15 -9.88 -1.59
CA ASN A 69 -8.03 -9.47 -2.69
C ASN A 69 -9.47 -9.23 -2.20
N TYR A 70 -9.99 -10.13 -1.37
CA TYR A 70 -11.31 -9.98 -0.76
C TYR A 70 -11.42 -8.72 0.09
N ILE A 71 -10.46 -8.48 1.00
CA ILE A 71 -10.43 -7.26 1.83
C ILE A 71 -10.45 -6.00 0.95
N ASN A 72 -9.58 -5.93 -0.06
CA ASN A 72 -9.46 -4.73 -0.90
C ASN A 72 -10.73 -4.45 -1.73
N LYS A 73 -11.48 -5.48 -2.13
CA LYS A 73 -12.74 -5.34 -2.87
C LYS A 73 -13.94 -4.98 -1.98
N ASN A 74 -13.87 -5.25 -0.67
CA ASN A 74 -14.99 -5.15 0.25
C ASN A 74 -14.71 -4.21 1.44
N LEU A 75 -13.90 -3.15 1.23
CA LEU A 75 -13.47 -2.26 2.31
C LEU A 75 -14.64 -1.61 3.07
N SER A 76 -15.75 -1.34 2.39
CA SER A 76 -16.95 -0.72 2.99
C SER A 76 -17.83 -1.69 3.78
N SER A 77 -17.56 -3.00 3.71
CA SER A 77 -18.35 -4.05 4.34
C SER A 77 -17.81 -4.44 5.72
N ASP A 78 -18.50 -5.35 6.43
CA ASP A 78 -17.96 -5.95 7.64
C ASP A 78 -16.76 -6.87 7.31
N LEU A 79 -15.59 -6.43 7.76
CA LEU A 79 -14.31 -7.13 7.64
C LEU A 79 -13.78 -7.53 9.02
N SER A 80 -14.68 -7.78 9.97
CA SER A 80 -14.35 -8.41 11.25
C SER A 80 -13.59 -9.72 11.02
N ILE A 81 -12.75 -10.10 11.99
CA ILE A 81 -12.03 -11.37 11.92
C ILE A 81 -13.00 -12.56 11.83
N ASP A 82 -14.15 -12.47 12.50
CA ASP A 82 -15.28 -13.38 12.41
C ASP A 82 -15.79 -13.56 10.97
N SER A 83 -16.10 -12.44 10.31
CA SER A 83 -16.57 -12.42 8.92
C SER A 83 -15.57 -13.08 7.97
N ILE A 84 -14.29 -12.69 8.06
CA ILE A 84 -13.25 -13.21 7.16
C ILE A 84 -12.95 -14.70 7.44
N SER A 85 -12.84 -15.08 8.72
CA SER A 85 -12.56 -16.47 9.11
C SER A 85 -13.68 -17.42 8.64
N SER A 86 -14.94 -17.01 8.80
CA SER A 86 -16.10 -17.77 8.31
C SER A 86 -16.11 -17.87 6.79
N ARG A 87 -15.82 -16.78 6.07
CA ARG A 87 -15.81 -16.75 4.60
C ARG A 87 -14.77 -17.68 3.98
N PHE A 88 -13.60 -17.80 4.62
CA PHE A 88 -12.47 -18.60 4.13
C PHE A 88 -12.35 -19.96 4.82
N TYR A 89 -13.33 -20.34 5.67
CA TYR A 89 -13.33 -21.59 6.42
C TYR A 89 -12.05 -21.83 7.23
N MET A 90 -11.56 -20.78 7.89
CA MET A 90 -10.34 -20.82 8.71
C MET A 90 -10.65 -20.53 10.17
N SER A 91 -9.85 -21.07 11.09
CA SER A 91 -9.90 -20.61 12.47
C SER A 91 -9.34 -19.18 12.57
N LYS A 92 -9.92 -18.35 13.45
CA LYS A 92 -9.47 -16.97 13.66
C LYS A 92 -8.00 -16.88 14.02
N TYR A 93 -7.54 -17.78 14.91
CA TYR A 93 -6.15 -17.82 15.35
C TYR A 93 -5.21 -18.10 14.18
N TYR A 94 -5.51 -19.13 13.39
CA TYR A 94 -4.71 -19.49 12.21
C TYR A 94 -4.66 -18.33 11.21
N LEU A 95 -5.81 -17.73 10.90
CA LEU A 95 -5.92 -16.60 9.99
C LEU A 95 -5.09 -15.40 10.45
N MET A 96 -5.21 -14.99 11.72
CA MET A 96 -4.44 -13.86 12.26
C MET A 96 -2.94 -14.12 12.25
N HIS A 97 -2.52 -15.31 12.70
CA HIS A 97 -1.11 -15.69 12.75
C HIS A 97 -0.52 -15.71 11.35
N LYS A 98 -1.15 -16.44 10.44
CA LYS A 98 -0.66 -16.62 9.08
C LYS A 98 -0.69 -15.33 8.27
N PHE A 99 -1.72 -14.51 8.42
CA PHE A 99 -1.76 -13.20 7.76
C PHE A 99 -0.63 -12.29 8.26
N LYS A 100 -0.35 -12.27 9.56
CA LYS A 100 0.75 -11.46 10.12
C LYS A 100 2.12 -11.98 9.68
N GLU A 101 2.32 -13.29 9.67
CA GLU A 101 3.53 -13.94 9.20
C GLU A 101 3.83 -13.58 7.74
N GLN A 102 2.82 -13.62 6.87
CA GLN A 102 2.98 -13.40 5.43
C GLN A 102 3.02 -11.92 5.04
N THR A 103 2.30 -11.05 5.76
CA THR A 103 2.18 -9.63 5.38
C THR A 103 2.98 -8.67 6.26
N GLY A 104 3.41 -9.10 7.44
CA GLY A 104 4.00 -8.25 8.47
C GLY A 104 2.98 -7.38 9.23
N TYR A 105 1.69 -7.43 8.89
CA TYR A 105 0.63 -6.61 9.49
C TYR A 105 -0.45 -7.47 10.15
N THR A 106 -1.09 -6.94 11.19
CA THR A 106 -2.37 -7.52 11.62
C THR A 106 -3.46 -7.21 10.60
N ILE A 107 -4.45 -8.10 10.46
CA ILE A 107 -5.60 -7.91 9.56
C ILE A 107 -6.29 -6.58 9.82
N HIS A 108 -6.54 -6.27 11.10
CA HIS A 108 -7.14 -5.00 11.50
C HIS A 108 -6.35 -3.77 11.03
N ASN A 109 -5.02 -3.77 11.24
CA ASN A 109 -4.19 -2.65 10.83
C ASN A 109 -4.14 -2.52 9.31
N TYR A 110 -4.10 -3.64 8.58
CA TYR A 110 -4.17 -3.64 7.12
C TYR A 110 -5.48 -3.02 6.62
N ILE A 111 -6.62 -3.44 7.18
CA ILE A 111 -7.94 -2.89 6.82
C ILE A 111 -7.97 -1.38 7.08
N ILE A 112 -7.58 -0.93 8.29
CA ILE A 112 -7.56 0.51 8.62
C ILE A 112 -6.72 1.31 7.61
N GLN A 113 -5.52 0.85 7.28
CA GLN A 113 -4.67 1.54 6.32
C GLN A 113 -5.31 1.63 4.94
N LYS A 114 -5.92 0.54 4.46
CA LYS A 114 -6.60 0.51 3.16
C LYS A 114 -7.82 1.43 3.13
N ARG A 115 -8.65 1.41 4.17
CA ARG A 115 -9.80 2.33 4.31
C ARG A 115 -9.35 3.79 4.32
N LEU A 116 -8.28 4.12 5.05
CA LEU A 116 -7.72 5.48 5.06
C LEU A 116 -7.22 5.93 3.69
N ILE A 117 -6.52 5.06 2.95
CA ILE A 117 -6.10 5.35 1.57
C ILE A 117 -7.32 5.60 0.68
N MET A 118 -8.36 4.75 0.76
CA MET A 118 -9.60 4.92 0.00
C MET A 118 -10.29 6.25 0.35
N SER A 119 -10.42 6.59 1.64
CA SER A 119 -11.03 7.85 2.08
C SER A 119 -10.28 9.07 1.51
N ASN A 120 -8.95 9.04 1.49
CA ASN A 120 -8.15 10.12 0.93
C ASN A 120 -8.37 10.25 -0.58
N LEU A 121 -8.51 9.14 -1.30
CA LEU A 121 -8.84 9.15 -2.73
C LEU A 121 -10.25 9.73 -2.99
N LEU A 122 -11.22 9.43 -2.13
CA LEU A 122 -12.57 9.99 -2.24
C LEU A 122 -12.58 11.50 -1.96
N ILE A 123 -11.87 11.95 -0.93
CA ILE A 123 -11.70 13.38 -0.63
C ILE A 123 -11.07 14.10 -1.82
N LYS A 124 -10.02 13.52 -2.43
CA LYS A 124 -9.39 14.05 -3.65
C LYS A 124 -10.33 14.16 -4.85
N LYS A 125 -11.39 13.34 -4.89
CA LYS A 125 -12.43 13.37 -5.92
C LYS A 125 -13.59 14.33 -5.56
N GLY A 126 -13.46 15.12 -4.49
CA GLY A 126 -14.45 16.12 -4.08
C GLY A 126 -15.55 15.59 -3.16
N ARG A 127 -15.45 14.34 -2.66
CA ARG A 127 -16.37 13.87 -1.62
C ARG A 127 -16.15 14.65 -0.32
N SER A 128 -17.23 14.87 0.44
CA SER A 128 -17.10 15.43 1.78
C SER A 128 -16.30 14.47 2.68
N ILE A 129 -15.67 15.02 3.72
CA ILE A 129 -14.88 14.20 4.67
C ILE A 129 -15.78 13.15 5.34
N THR A 130 -17.01 13.52 5.68
CA THR A 130 -17.98 12.62 6.32
C THR A 130 -18.39 11.49 5.37
N ASP A 131 -18.69 11.81 4.10
CA ASP A 131 -19.05 10.78 3.11
C ASP A 131 -17.85 9.86 2.85
N ALA A 132 -16.65 10.41 2.71
CA ALA A 132 -15.44 9.62 2.52
C ALA A 132 -15.14 8.69 3.70
N CYS A 133 -15.45 9.10 4.93
CA CYS A 133 -15.37 8.25 6.13
C CYS A 133 -16.32 7.06 6.02
N MET A 134 -17.59 7.32 5.72
CA MET A 134 -18.63 6.28 5.63
C MET A 134 -18.42 5.35 4.43
N GLU A 135 -18.19 5.91 3.23
CA GLU A 135 -17.96 5.16 1.99
C GLU A 135 -16.70 4.28 2.08
N SER A 136 -15.69 4.67 2.84
CA SER A 136 -14.50 3.85 3.06
C SER A 136 -14.68 2.76 4.13
N GLY A 137 -15.84 2.66 4.78
CA GLY A 137 -16.18 1.60 5.73
C GLY A 137 -15.83 1.89 7.18
N PHE A 138 -15.59 3.14 7.57
CA PHE A 138 -15.50 3.48 8.99
C PHE A 138 -16.90 3.65 9.58
N ASN A 139 -17.17 2.97 10.69
CA ASN A 139 -18.45 3.04 11.39
C ASN A 139 -18.55 4.26 12.33
N ASP A 140 -17.41 4.88 12.67
CA ASP A 140 -17.34 5.98 13.63
C ASP A 140 -16.30 7.01 13.20
N TYR A 141 -16.71 8.28 13.17
CA TYR A 141 -15.87 9.39 12.74
C TYR A 141 -14.71 9.67 13.70
N SER A 142 -14.87 9.43 15.01
CA SER A 142 -13.81 9.66 16.00
C SER A 142 -12.65 8.68 15.79
N ASN A 143 -12.96 7.41 15.55
CA ASN A 143 -11.98 6.37 15.21
C ASN A 143 -11.31 6.67 13.87
N PHE A 144 -12.08 7.08 12.86
CA PHE A 144 -11.54 7.53 11.58
C PHE A 144 -10.56 8.70 11.75
N SER A 145 -10.97 9.77 12.44
CA SER A 145 -10.17 10.98 12.61
C SER A 145 -8.85 10.71 13.34
N ARG A 146 -8.88 9.90 14.41
CA ARG A 146 -7.67 9.48 15.13
C ARG A 146 -6.73 8.66 14.23
N ALA A 147 -7.28 7.70 13.50
CA ALA A 147 -6.49 6.86 12.60
C ALA A 147 -5.91 7.67 11.43
N PHE A 148 -6.70 8.58 10.84
CA PHE A 148 -6.28 9.47 9.76
C PHE A 148 -5.15 10.39 10.22
N LYS A 149 -5.28 11.03 11.39
CA LYS A 149 -4.22 11.86 11.97
C LYS A 149 -2.94 11.08 12.22
N LYS A 150 -3.04 9.83 12.69
CA LYS A 150 -1.87 8.96 12.91
C LYS A 150 -1.11 8.65 11.63
N ILE A 151 -1.80 8.44 10.50
CA ILE A 151 -1.16 8.07 9.22
C ILE A 151 -0.72 9.29 8.43
N PHE A 152 -1.56 10.31 8.32
CA PHE A 152 -1.32 11.48 7.47
C PHE A 152 -0.71 12.68 8.22
N MET A 153 -0.47 12.53 9.54
CA MET A 153 0.06 13.55 10.44
C MET A 153 -0.79 14.83 10.55
N LEU A 154 -1.98 14.82 9.94
CA LEU A 154 -2.94 15.92 9.89
C LEU A 154 -4.33 15.33 10.11
N SER A 155 -5.22 16.06 10.80
CA SER A 155 -6.62 15.68 10.84
C SER A 155 -7.23 15.75 9.43
N PRO A 156 -8.34 15.03 9.17
CA PRO A 156 -9.01 15.07 7.88
C PRO A 156 -9.36 16.51 7.42
N LYS A 157 -9.82 17.36 8.35
CA LYS A 157 -10.15 18.78 8.07
C LYS A 157 -8.92 19.61 7.70
N GLU A 158 -7.84 19.47 8.45
CA GLU A 158 -6.57 20.17 8.17
C GLU A 158 -5.98 19.73 6.82
N TYR A 159 -6.03 18.42 6.55
CA TYR A 159 -5.58 17.85 5.28
C TYR A 159 -6.39 18.42 4.11
N TYR A 160 -7.72 18.50 4.26
CA TYR A 160 -8.58 19.06 3.22
C TYR A 160 -8.25 20.53 2.94
N LYS A 161 -8.19 21.37 3.99
CA LYS A 161 -7.87 22.80 3.87
C LYS A 161 -6.51 23.02 3.19
N LYS A 162 -5.50 22.24 3.54
CA LYS A 162 -4.13 22.38 3.01
C LYS A 162 -4.01 22.02 1.53
N ASN A 163 -4.76 21.02 1.06
CA ASN A 163 -4.60 20.44 -0.28
C ASN A 163 -5.64 20.92 -1.30
N PHE A 164 -6.79 21.44 -0.87
CA PHE A 164 -7.90 21.76 -1.79
C PHE A 164 -8.50 23.16 -1.62
N MET A 165 -8.15 23.92 -0.58
CA MET A 165 -8.56 25.32 -0.40
C MET A 165 -7.37 26.28 -0.60
N ARG A 166 -6.47 25.96 -1.53
CA ARG A 166 -5.34 26.81 -1.93
C ARG A 166 -5.54 27.33 -3.35
#